data_AF-A0A7S0LYU6-F1
#
_entry.id   AF-A0A7S0LYU6-F1
#
_cell.length_a   1.000
_cell.length_b   1.000
_cell.length_c   1.000
_cell.angle_alpha   90.00
_cell.angle_beta   90.00
_cell.angle_gamma   90.00
#
_symmetry.space_group_name_H-M   'P 1'
#
loop_
_entity.id
_entity.type
_entity.pdbx_description
1 polymer ?
#
loop_
_entity_poly.entity_id
_entity_poly.type
_entity_poly.pdbx_seq_one_letter_code
_entity_poly.pdbx_strand_id
1 'polypeptide(L)'
;KEHIPRCRKEQAQQSFWTAIDQSLTKADQMDNRLQFDELIRSLTSSSNDIRKAAEASFEQLCATPENALPLLCASMTQSEDETVRAMTAVMFRKRVGEDFFSKLSPESQSAVKSTLINAVQQERVQSVRRKIADTAGEVAAMILGKSEWPEMLNFLLQLGKSEFAEMRESSMLILSRLTFAVSDKLLPMVATLAGLFQGTLQDQQSKEVRLAALTAASSLIQALSNLEDQLQHLQVLIPAMFGVVGGALNEQDEESARSALEDLISVAEEAPKFFRRSMDPLVHMCFTIADAKQLENETRFLAVEMLLTLSEQAPAMMRKQTTFLNNIVPLALQLMLVVDEVDPAAWNSTTDDDDDDDMTSLDVGKDCLDRLPPSLGGQGTFPP
;
A
#
# COMPACT_ATOMS: atom_id res chain seq x y z
N LYS A 1 -65.18 0.56 48.29
CA LYS A 1 -64.79 1.05 46.95
C LYS A 1 -63.44 1.70 47.12
N GLU A 2 -62.39 0.89 46.94
CA GLU A 2 -61.02 1.18 47.35
C GLU A 2 -60.39 2.28 46.49
N HIS A 3 -59.75 3.23 47.17
CA HIS A 3 -58.90 4.26 46.56
C HIS A 3 -57.57 3.63 46.19
N ILE A 4 -57.36 3.36 44.90
CA ILE A 4 -56.03 3.04 44.38
C ILE A 4 -55.21 4.36 44.31
N PRO A 5 -53.98 4.43 44.86
CA PRO A 5 -53.25 5.69 44.97
C PRO A 5 -52.76 6.17 43.61
N ARG A 6 -52.97 7.46 43.32
CA ARG A 6 -52.53 8.18 42.10
C ARG A 6 -51.05 7.91 41.72
N CYS A 7 -50.20 7.69 42.72
CA CYS A 7 -48.75 7.47 42.56
C CYS A 7 -48.39 6.17 41.77
N ARG A 8 -49.21 5.10 41.86
CA ARG A 8 -48.97 3.88 41.06
C ARG A 8 -49.31 4.06 39.58
N LYS A 9 -50.23 4.95 39.23
CA LYS A 9 -50.59 5.22 37.82
C LYS A 9 -49.49 6.02 37.12
N GLU A 10 -48.88 6.98 37.80
CA GLU A 10 -47.77 7.77 37.25
C GLU A 10 -46.50 6.93 37.08
N GLN A 11 -46.15 6.07 38.05
CA GLN A 11 -45.03 5.14 37.89
C GLN A 11 -45.26 4.12 36.78
N ALA A 12 -46.48 3.60 36.62
CA ALA A 12 -46.82 2.68 35.54
C ALA A 12 -46.76 3.38 34.16
N GLN A 13 -47.28 4.61 34.06
CA GLN A 13 -47.18 5.42 32.83
C GLN A 13 -45.73 5.74 32.48
N GLN A 14 -44.91 6.12 33.47
CA GLN A 14 -43.51 6.43 33.24
C GLN A 14 -42.73 5.18 32.82
N SER A 15 -42.96 4.03 33.47
CA SER A 15 -42.37 2.75 33.04
C SER A 15 -42.82 2.32 31.64
N PHE A 16 -44.06 2.62 31.26
CA PHE A 16 -44.61 2.30 29.94
C PHE A 16 -44.00 3.18 28.86
N TRP A 17 -43.83 4.48 29.11
CA TRP A 17 -43.12 5.38 28.20
C TRP A 17 -41.64 5.03 28.10
N THR A 18 -40.96 4.68 29.20
CA THR A 18 -39.56 4.23 29.15
C THR A 18 -39.41 2.89 28.41
N ALA A 19 -40.35 1.95 28.57
CA ALA A 19 -40.36 0.70 27.83
C ALA A 19 -40.66 0.91 26.34
N ILE A 20 -41.53 1.86 25.99
CA ILE A 20 -41.78 2.28 24.60
C ILE A 20 -40.53 2.93 24.02
N ASP A 21 -39.86 3.82 24.75
CA ASP A 21 -38.63 4.49 24.32
C ASP A 21 -37.48 3.49 24.14
N GLN A 22 -37.37 2.49 25.03
CA GLN A 22 -36.45 1.35 24.91
C GLN A 22 -36.82 0.38 23.77
N SER A 23 -38.11 0.25 23.44
CA SER A 23 -38.57 -0.58 22.31
C SER A 23 -38.42 0.14 20.97
N LEU A 24 -38.57 1.46 20.93
CA LEU A 24 -38.37 2.31 19.76
C LEU A 24 -36.87 2.44 19.44
N THR A 25 -36.02 2.60 20.47
CA THR A 25 -34.56 2.57 20.29
C THR A 25 -34.02 1.20 19.88
N LYS A 26 -34.70 0.10 20.22
CA LYS A 26 -34.38 -1.25 19.70
C LYS A 26 -34.92 -1.50 18.28
N ALA A 27 -36.00 -0.83 17.87
CA ALA A 27 -36.60 -1.01 16.55
C ALA A 27 -35.84 -0.27 15.43
N ASP A 28 -35.04 0.76 15.77
CA ASP A 28 -34.19 1.51 14.83
C ASP A 28 -32.70 1.11 14.88
N GLN A 29 -32.33 0.11 15.68
CA GLN A 29 -30.97 -0.44 15.65
C GLN A 29 -30.86 -1.44 14.50
N MET A 30 -30.06 -1.07 13.50
CA MET A 30 -29.70 -2.00 12.43
C MET A 30 -28.97 -3.20 13.05
N ASP A 31 -29.62 -4.35 13.09
CA ASP A 31 -29.14 -5.60 13.68
C ASP A 31 -29.03 -6.75 12.65
N ASN A 32 -29.47 -6.49 11.42
CA ASN A 32 -29.53 -7.46 10.35
C ASN A 32 -28.49 -7.15 9.25
N ARG A 33 -27.67 -8.15 8.90
CA ARG A 33 -26.70 -8.09 7.80
C ARG A 33 -27.32 -7.59 6.49
N LEU A 34 -28.53 -8.03 6.12
CA LEU A 34 -29.15 -7.62 4.86
C LEU A 34 -29.48 -6.12 4.82
N GLN A 35 -29.85 -5.53 5.96
CA GLN A 35 -30.04 -4.08 6.07
C GLN A 35 -28.70 -3.35 6.00
N PHE A 36 -27.66 -3.90 6.62
CA PHE A 36 -26.31 -3.35 6.53
C PHE A 36 -25.76 -3.40 5.10
N ASP A 37 -25.97 -4.50 4.37
CA ASP A 37 -25.58 -4.62 2.96
C ASP A 37 -26.24 -3.51 2.12
N GLU A 38 -27.52 -3.19 2.40
CA GLU A 38 -28.23 -2.11 1.72
C GLU A 38 -27.70 -0.72 2.08
N LEU A 39 -27.30 -0.52 3.35
CA LEU A 39 -26.60 0.69 3.78
C LEU A 39 -25.28 0.84 3.00
N ILE A 40 -24.51 -0.23 2.85
CA ILE A 40 -23.24 -0.22 2.10
C ILE A 40 -23.47 0.12 0.63
N ARG A 41 -24.52 -0.42 -0.02
CA ARG A 41 -24.88 -0.02 -1.38
C ARG A 41 -25.23 1.45 -1.48
N SER A 42 -25.97 1.97 -0.50
CA SER A 42 -26.38 3.37 -0.45
C SER A 42 -25.20 4.34 -0.34
N LEU A 43 -24.08 3.93 0.27
CA LEU A 43 -22.83 4.73 0.31
C LEU A 43 -22.18 4.91 -1.08
N THR A 44 -22.49 4.01 -2.03
CA THR A 44 -22.02 4.10 -3.42
C THR A 44 -23.02 4.73 -4.39
N SER A 45 -24.15 5.24 -3.88
CA SER A 45 -25.19 5.83 -4.72
C SER A 45 -24.70 7.07 -5.48
N SER A 46 -25.18 7.23 -6.71
CA SER A 46 -24.96 8.45 -7.52
C SER A 46 -25.73 9.66 -6.98
N SER A 47 -26.74 9.45 -6.13
CA SER A 47 -27.47 10.52 -5.46
C SER A 47 -26.73 11.00 -4.22
N ASN A 48 -26.35 12.28 -4.23
CA ASN A 48 -25.68 12.93 -3.10
C ASN A 48 -26.51 12.87 -1.80
N ASP A 49 -27.83 12.99 -1.90
CA ASP A 49 -28.70 13.00 -0.71
C ASP A 49 -28.79 11.60 -0.08
N ILE A 50 -28.89 10.55 -0.90
CA ILE A 50 -28.88 9.16 -0.43
C ILE A 50 -27.53 8.84 0.22
N ARG A 51 -26.42 9.22 -0.43
CA ARG A 51 -25.08 8.97 0.09
C ARG A 51 -24.85 9.67 1.43
N LYS A 52 -25.23 10.94 1.57
CA LYS A 52 -25.10 11.69 2.83
C LYS A 52 -25.93 11.07 3.96
N ALA A 53 -27.16 10.63 3.67
CA ALA A 53 -27.99 9.95 4.65
C ALA A 53 -27.37 8.62 5.10
N ALA A 54 -26.86 7.82 4.15
CA ALA A 54 -26.18 6.57 4.44
C ALA A 54 -24.89 6.77 5.25
N GLU A 55 -24.10 7.80 4.95
CA GLU A 55 -22.90 8.17 5.72
C GLU A 55 -23.27 8.49 7.17
N ALA A 56 -24.31 9.29 7.41
CA ALA A 56 -24.77 9.62 8.75
C ALA A 56 -25.23 8.38 9.53
N SER A 57 -26.01 7.49 8.90
CA SER A 57 -26.44 6.22 9.51
C SER A 57 -25.25 5.30 9.81
N PHE A 58 -24.25 5.24 8.93
CA PHE A 58 -23.06 4.45 9.14
C PHE A 58 -22.22 4.96 10.32
N GLU A 59 -22.03 6.28 10.43
CA GLU A 59 -21.34 6.90 11.57
C GLU A 59 -22.08 6.67 12.89
N GLN A 60 -23.41 6.81 12.89
CA GLN A 60 -24.22 6.53 14.07
C GLN A 60 -24.10 5.08 14.53
N LEU A 61 -24.07 4.12 13.61
CA LEU A 61 -23.83 2.72 13.93
C LEU A 61 -22.43 2.52 14.51
N CYS A 62 -21.39 3.08 13.85
CA CYS A 62 -19.99 2.96 14.28
C CYS A 62 -19.71 3.65 15.62
N ALA A 63 -20.55 4.60 16.06
CA ALA A 63 -20.48 5.18 17.40
C ALA A 63 -20.70 4.15 18.51
N THR A 64 -21.29 2.98 18.19
CA THR A 64 -21.40 1.82 19.08
C THR A 64 -20.61 0.63 18.50
N PRO A 65 -19.29 0.54 18.75
CA PRO A 65 -18.43 -0.46 18.13
C PRO A 65 -18.90 -1.91 18.27
N GLU A 66 -19.45 -2.27 19.42
CA GLU A 66 -19.96 -3.63 19.70
C GLU A 66 -21.16 -4.02 18.82
N ASN A 67 -21.97 -3.05 18.42
CA ASN A 67 -23.11 -3.31 17.54
C ASN A 67 -22.68 -3.28 16.06
N ALA A 68 -21.74 -2.40 15.71
CA ALA A 68 -21.26 -2.25 14.34
C ALA A 68 -20.39 -3.43 13.88
N LEU A 69 -19.54 -3.95 14.78
CA LEU A 69 -18.52 -4.92 14.42
C LEU A 69 -19.08 -6.23 13.83
N PRO A 70 -20.10 -6.89 14.43
CA PRO A 70 -20.65 -8.12 13.86
C PRO A 70 -21.16 -7.94 12.44
N LEU A 71 -21.77 -6.79 12.13
CA LEU A 71 -22.27 -6.46 10.80
C LEU A 71 -21.14 -6.24 9.80
N LEU A 72 -20.12 -5.47 10.20
CA LEU A 72 -18.91 -5.28 9.41
C LEU A 72 -18.22 -6.61 9.07
N CYS A 73 -18.05 -7.50 10.06
CA CYS A 73 -17.47 -8.81 9.88
C CYS A 73 -18.32 -9.71 8.96
N ALA A 74 -19.64 -9.77 9.20
CA ALA A 74 -20.54 -10.63 8.44
C ALA A 74 -20.69 -10.17 6.98
N SER A 75 -20.83 -8.87 6.73
CA SER A 75 -20.97 -8.34 5.37
C SER A 75 -19.67 -8.46 4.58
N MET A 76 -18.50 -8.28 5.21
CA MET A 76 -17.20 -8.47 4.56
C MET A 76 -16.97 -9.93 4.13
N THR A 77 -17.48 -10.92 4.88
CA THR A 77 -17.17 -12.34 4.65
C THR A 77 -18.28 -13.13 3.97
N GLN A 78 -19.54 -12.74 4.16
CA GLN A 78 -20.69 -13.56 3.78
C GLN A 78 -21.59 -12.89 2.74
N SER A 79 -21.45 -11.59 2.46
CA SER A 79 -22.31 -10.94 1.47
C SER A 79 -22.14 -11.61 0.11
N GLU A 80 -23.24 -11.88 -0.59
CA GLU A 80 -23.22 -12.50 -1.92
C GLU A 80 -22.71 -11.52 -2.98
N ASP A 81 -22.80 -10.22 -2.67
CA ASP A 81 -22.41 -9.11 -3.54
C ASP A 81 -20.94 -8.73 -3.30
N GLU A 82 -20.10 -8.97 -4.31
CA GLU A 82 -18.67 -8.66 -4.23
C GLU A 82 -18.39 -7.15 -4.05
N THR A 83 -19.28 -6.28 -4.55
CA THR A 83 -19.13 -4.83 -4.39
C THR A 83 -19.36 -4.42 -2.94
N VAL A 84 -20.33 -5.05 -2.28
CA VAL A 84 -20.59 -4.87 -0.85
C VAL A 84 -19.44 -5.41 -0.02
N ARG A 85 -18.90 -6.61 -0.32
CA ARG A 85 -17.72 -7.14 0.38
C ARG A 85 -16.52 -6.21 0.26
N ALA A 86 -16.22 -5.74 -0.96
CA ALA A 86 -15.12 -4.82 -1.23
C ALA A 86 -15.27 -3.48 -0.47
N MET A 87 -16.46 -2.87 -0.52
CA MET A 87 -16.73 -1.60 0.14
C MET A 87 -16.73 -1.76 1.67
N THR A 88 -17.24 -2.89 2.18
CA THR A 88 -17.21 -3.20 3.61
C THR A 88 -15.77 -3.35 4.11
N ALA A 89 -14.89 -4.02 3.36
CA ALA A 89 -13.46 -4.10 3.73
C ALA A 89 -12.83 -2.70 3.83
N VAL A 90 -13.08 -1.82 2.85
CA VAL A 90 -12.57 -0.44 2.87
C VAL A 90 -13.13 0.35 4.07
N MET A 91 -14.42 0.20 4.37
CA MET A 91 -15.04 0.87 5.53
C MET A 91 -14.55 0.30 6.86
N PHE A 92 -14.33 -1.01 6.93
CA PHE A 92 -13.74 -1.70 8.08
C PHE A 92 -12.40 -1.05 8.42
N ARG A 93 -11.51 -0.94 7.42
CA ARG A 93 -10.20 -0.30 7.55
C ARG A 93 -10.26 1.14 8.06
N LYS A 94 -11.20 1.93 7.52
CA LYS A 94 -11.38 3.35 7.90
C LYS A 94 -11.93 3.53 9.32
N ARG A 95 -12.73 2.58 9.82
CA ARG A 95 -13.41 2.71 11.12
C ARG A 95 -12.75 1.96 12.25
N VAL A 96 -12.19 0.79 11.99
CA VAL A 96 -11.55 -0.06 13.00
C VAL A 96 -10.13 0.42 13.27
N GLY A 97 -10.04 1.67 13.77
CA GLY A 97 -8.83 2.25 14.33
C GLY A 97 -8.69 1.96 15.82
N GLU A 98 -7.68 2.56 16.44
CA GLU A 98 -7.35 2.34 17.85
C GLU A 98 -8.50 2.64 18.82
N ASP A 99 -9.17 3.79 18.67
CA ASP A 99 -10.29 4.18 19.53
C ASP A 99 -11.47 3.20 19.41
N PHE A 100 -11.81 2.81 18.18
CA PHE A 100 -12.86 1.81 17.93
C PHE A 100 -12.50 0.46 18.57
N PHE A 101 -11.28 -0.02 18.34
CA PHE A 101 -10.84 -1.32 18.82
C PHE A 101 -10.71 -1.40 20.35
N SER A 102 -10.25 -0.32 20.99
CA SER A 102 -10.11 -0.25 22.45
C SER A 102 -11.43 -0.27 23.21
N LYS A 103 -12.54 0.10 22.55
CA LYS A 103 -13.91 0.07 23.11
C LYS A 103 -14.58 -1.29 23.00
N LEU A 104 -13.98 -2.24 22.27
CA LEU A 104 -14.48 -3.60 22.13
C LEU A 104 -14.13 -4.45 23.35
N SER A 105 -15.02 -5.38 23.68
CA SER A 105 -14.79 -6.49 24.60
C SER A 105 -13.66 -7.41 24.09
N PRO A 106 -12.98 -8.14 24.98
CA PRO A 106 -11.95 -9.10 24.58
C PRO A 106 -12.46 -10.14 23.58
N GLU A 107 -13.71 -10.58 23.72
CA GLU A 107 -14.37 -11.51 22.80
C GLU A 107 -14.51 -10.90 21.40
N SER A 108 -14.99 -9.66 21.31
CA SER A 108 -15.13 -8.93 20.04
C SER A 108 -13.77 -8.62 19.40
N GLN A 109 -12.75 -8.26 20.20
CA GLN A 109 -11.38 -8.10 19.70
C GLN A 109 -10.82 -9.40 19.11
N SER A 110 -11.08 -10.54 19.77
CA SER A 110 -10.70 -11.86 19.24
C SER A 110 -11.48 -12.20 17.96
N ALA A 111 -12.73 -11.78 17.85
CA ALA A 111 -13.54 -11.94 16.65
C ALA A 111 -13.00 -11.13 15.47
N VAL A 112 -12.52 -9.89 15.69
CA VAL A 112 -11.82 -9.10 14.65
C VAL A 112 -10.64 -9.88 14.08
N LYS A 113 -9.75 -10.33 14.97
CA LYS A 113 -8.53 -11.08 14.61
C LYS A 113 -8.86 -12.31 13.77
N SER A 114 -9.80 -13.13 14.26
CA SER A 114 -10.21 -14.37 13.60
C SER A 114 -10.90 -14.10 12.25
N THR A 115 -11.73 -13.06 12.18
CA THR A 115 -12.46 -12.70 10.95
C THR A 115 -11.50 -12.29 9.85
N LEU A 116 -10.51 -11.44 10.14
CA LEU A 116 -9.55 -10.97 9.13
C LEU A 116 -8.72 -12.12 8.54
N ILE A 117 -8.21 -13.02 9.39
CA ILE A 117 -7.45 -14.20 8.96
C ILE A 117 -8.32 -15.11 8.06
N ASN A 118 -9.58 -15.34 8.44
CA ASN A 118 -10.49 -16.19 7.67
C ASN A 118 -10.92 -15.52 6.36
N ALA A 119 -11.19 -14.21 6.38
CA ALA A 119 -11.66 -13.46 5.23
C ALA A 119 -10.65 -13.51 4.07
N VAL A 120 -9.36 -13.35 4.35
CA VAL A 120 -8.30 -13.44 3.34
C VAL A 120 -8.26 -14.81 2.66
N GLN A 121 -8.45 -15.88 3.43
CA GLN A 121 -8.37 -17.26 2.93
C GLN A 121 -9.61 -17.69 2.14
N GLN A 122 -10.78 -17.14 2.47
CA GLN A 122 -12.06 -17.58 1.89
C GLN A 122 -12.46 -16.77 0.66
N GLU A 123 -11.95 -15.54 0.51
CA GLU A 123 -12.32 -14.68 -0.62
C GLU A 123 -11.75 -15.19 -1.94
N ARG A 124 -12.66 -15.38 -2.90
CA ARG A 124 -12.33 -15.95 -4.21
C ARG A 124 -12.05 -14.87 -5.24
N VAL A 125 -12.69 -13.71 -5.11
CA VAL A 125 -12.54 -12.59 -6.04
C VAL A 125 -11.26 -11.82 -5.72
N GLN A 126 -10.32 -11.77 -6.66
CA GLN A 126 -8.99 -11.20 -6.45
C GLN A 126 -9.04 -9.73 -5.99
N SER A 127 -9.84 -8.89 -6.64
CA SER A 127 -9.97 -7.47 -6.30
C SER A 127 -10.49 -7.24 -4.87
N VAL A 128 -11.42 -8.10 -4.41
CA VAL A 128 -11.94 -8.07 -3.05
C VAL A 128 -10.88 -8.60 -2.06
N ARG A 129 -10.23 -9.71 -2.38
CA ARG A 129 -9.19 -10.30 -1.53
C ARG A 129 -8.03 -9.35 -1.29
N ARG A 130 -7.59 -8.61 -2.31
CA ARG A 130 -6.56 -7.55 -2.16
C ARG A 130 -7.00 -6.46 -1.17
N LYS A 131 -8.25 -5.98 -1.25
CA LYS A 131 -8.81 -5.00 -0.30
C LYS A 131 -8.89 -5.56 1.12
N ILE A 132 -9.26 -6.84 1.27
CA ILE A 132 -9.28 -7.52 2.56
C ILE A 132 -7.85 -7.68 3.10
N ALA A 133 -6.87 -8.02 2.26
CA ALA A 133 -5.46 -8.13 2.64
C ALA A 133 -4.89 -6.77 3.10
N ASP A 134 -5.15 -5.69 2.36
CA ASP A 134 -4.79 -4.32 2.78
C ASP A 134 -5.42 -3.97 4.14
N THR A 135 -6.72 -4.28 4.31
CA THR A 135 -7.45 -4.06 5.56
C THR A 135 -6.86 -4.86 6.72
N ALA A 136 -6.57 -6.14 6.48
CA ALA A 136 -5.95 -7.02 7.47
C ALA A 136 -4.56 -6.52 7.87
N GLY A 137 -3.76 -6.05 6.90
CA GLY A 137 -2.44 -5.47 7.14
C GLY A 137 -2.47 -4.21 8.01
N GLU A 138 -3.33 -3.24 7.67
CA GLU A 138 -3.45 -2.00 8.46
C GLU A 138 -4.01 -2.24 9.87
N VAL A 139 -5.04 -3.08 10.01
CA VAL A 139 -5.59 -3.42 11.33
C VAL A 139 -4.57 -4.24 12.14
N ALA A 140 -3.84 -5.16 11.51
CA ALA A 140 -2.78 -5.90 12.19
C ALA A 140 -1.63 -4.98 12.63
N ALA A 141 -1.22 -4.02 11.81
CA ALA A 141 -0.23 -3.01 12.15
C ALA A 141 -0.63 -2.24 13.43
N MET A 142 -1.88 -1.77 13.48
CA MET A 142 -2.44 -1.06 14.63
C MET A 142 -2.45 -1.93 15.90
N ILE A 143 -2.90 -3.18 15.79
CA ILE A 143 -2.99 -4.10 16.94
C ILE A 143 -1.60 -4.50 17.43
N LEU A 144 -0.72 -4.94 16.52
CA LEU A 144 0.60 -5.47 16.85
C LEU A 144 1.54 -4.38 17.39
N GLY A 145 1.35 -3.12 17.00
CA GLY A 145 2.10 -1.99 17.56
C GLY A 145 1.89 -1.79 19.06
N LYS A 146 0.80 -2.32 19.63
CA LYS A 146 0.45 -2.17 21.06
C LYS A 146 0.34 -3.49 21.82
N SER A 147 0.02 -4.57 21.12
CA SER A 147 -0.33 -5.86 21.70
C SER A 147 0.36 -7.00 20.94
N GLU A 148 0.15 -8.23 21.41
CA GLU A 148 0.59 -9.42 20.70
C GLU A 148 -0.54 -10.01 19.85
N TRP A 149 -0.14 -10.56 18.71
CA TRP A 149 -0.98 -11.35 17.83
C TRP A 149 -0.11 -12.37 17.07
N PRO A 150 0.47 -13.34 17.78
CA PRO A 150 1.41 -14.31 17.19
C PRO A 150 0.78 -15.17 16.09
N GLU A 151 -0.53 -15.42 16.18
CA GLU A 151 -1.29 -16.14 15.15
C GLU A 151 -1.19 -15.45 13.79
N MET A 152 -1.13 -14.11 13.76
CA MET A 152 -1.01 -13.34 12.52
C MET A 152 0.34 -13.58 11.84
N LEU A 153 1.45 -13.50 12.58
CA LEU A 153 2.78 -13.71 12.01
C LEU A 153 2.96 -15.15 11.51
N ASN A 154 2.49 -16.13 12.29
CA ASN A 154 2.51 -17.53 11.88
C ASN A 154 1.64 -17.76 10.64
N PHE A 155 0.46 -17.15 10.58
CA PHE A 155 -0.44 -17.19 9.44
C PHE A 155 0.26 -16.66 8.17
N LEU A 156 0.93 -15.51 8.24
CA LEU A 156 1.63 -14.94 7.08
C LEU A 156 2.78 -15.84 6.59
N LEU A 157 3.60 -16.35 7.49
CA LEU A 157 4.69 -17.25 7.12
C LEU A 157 4.20 -18.55 6.45
N GLN A 158 3.02 -19.05 6.85
CA GLN A 158 2.39 -20.20 6.21
C GLN A 158 1.77 -19.82 4.85
N LEU A 159 1.06 -18.70 4.81
CA LEU A 159 0.36 -18.21 3.63
C LEU A 159 1.33 -17.90 2.48
N GLY A 160 2.49 -17.30 2.80
CA GLY A 160 3.57 -17.05 1.86
C GLY A 160 4.23 -18.31 1.27
N LYS A 161 3.99 -19.49 1.86
CA LYS A 161 4.46 -20.80 1.38
C LYS A 161 3.34 -21.67 0.79
N SER A 162 2.15 -21.11 0.63
CA SER A 162 1.00 -21.81 0.07
C SER A 162 1.27 -22.28 -1.36
N GLU A 163 0.66 -23.41 -1.75
CA GLU A 163 0.67 -23.87 -3.15
C GLU A 163 -0.14 -22.93 -4.06
N PHE A 164 -1.06 -22.15 -3.48
CA PHE A 164 -1.93 -21.21 -4.17
C PHE A 164 -1.28 -19.82 -4.27
N ALA A 165 -1.11 -19.31 -5.49
CA ALA A 165 -0.45 -18.03 -5.76
C ALA A 165 -1.18 -16.86 -5.10
N GLU A 166 -2.50 -16.87 -5.11
CA GLU A 166 -3.33 -15.85 -4.48
C GLU A 166 -3.12 -15.70 -2.97
N MET A 167 -2.76 -16.80 -2.31
CA MET A 167 -2.45 -16.81 -0.88
C MET A 167 -1.07 -16.20 -0.64
N ARG A 168 -0.08 -16.60 -1.46
CA ARG A 168 1.27 -16.03 -1.39
C ARG A 168 1.24 -14.52 -1.63
N GLU A 169 0.50 -14.06 -2.63
CA GLU A 169 0.25 -12.65 -2.92
C GLU A 169 -0.33 -11.93 -1.70
N SER A 170 -1.42 -12.46 -1.13
CA SER A 170 -2.07 -11.86 0.05
C SER A 170 -1.11 -11.75 1.24
N SER A 171 -0.23 -12.74 1.43
CA SER A 171 0.79 -12.70 2.49
C SER A 171 1.75 -11.54 2.30
N MET A 172 2.22 -11.30 1.07
CA MET A 172 3.17 -10.24 0.79
C MET A 172 2.52 -8.86 0.94
N LEU A 173 1.28 -8.69 0.45
CA LEU A 173 0.51 -7.47 0.63
C LEU A 173 0.29 -7.13 2.12
N ILE A 174 -0.03 -8.12 2.93
CA ILE A 174 -0.22 -7.89 4.36
C ILE A 174 1.11 -7.53 5.04
N LEU A 175 2.20 -8.23 4.70
CA LEU A 175 3.53 -7.93 5.22
C LEU A 175 3.96 -6.51 4.88
N SER A 176 3.79 -6.05 3.63
CA SER A 176 4.19 -4.68 3.24
C SER A 176 3.49 -3.61 4.09
N ARG A 177 2.20 -3.80 4.41
CA ARG A 177 1.40 -2.85 5.22
C ARG A 177 1.78 -2.81 6.69
N LEU A 178 2.12 -3.94 7.31
CA LEU A 178 2.39 -4.00 8.75
C LEU A 178 3.86 -3.75 9.11
N THR A 179 4.78 -3.91 8.16
CA THR A 179 6.22 -3.96 8.44
C THR A 179 6.75 -2.77 9.25
N PHE A 180 6.39 -1.54 8.90
CA PHE A 180 6.85 -0.34 9.61
C PHE A 180 6.36 -0.29 11.07
N ALA A 181 5.15 -0.75 11.33
CA ALA A 181 4.56 -0.69 12.68
C ALA A 181 5.13 -1.75 13.63
N VAL A 182 5.77 -2.79 13.10
CA VAL A 182 6.20 -3.96 13.89
C VAL A 182 7.61 -4.43 13.58
N SER A 183 8.46 -3.56 13.03
CA SER A 183 9.81 -3.91 12.59
C SER A 183 10.67 -4.50 13.72
N ASP A 184 10.46 -4.04 14.96
CA ASP A 184 11.05 -4.58 16.19
C ASP A 184 10.67 -6.06 16.42
N LYS A 185 9.42 -6.42 16.14
CA LYS A 185 8.89 -7.80 16.27
C LYS A 185 9.28 -8.68 15.10
N LEU A 186 9.54 -8.10 13.93
CA LEU A 186 10.04 -8.82 12.76
C LEU A 186 11.56 -9.06 12.80
N LEU A 187 12.29 -8.27 13.59
CA LEU A 187 13.74 -8.35 13.69
C LEU A 187 14.27 -9.77 14.01
N PRO A 188 13.70 -10.52 14.97
CA PRO A 188 14.16 -11.88 15.27
C PRO A 188 13.93 -12.88 14.12
N MET A 189 13.08 -12.55 13.16
CA MET A 189 12.71 -13.40 12.03
C MET A 189 13.20 -12.89 10.67
N VAL A 190 14.09 -11.89 10.62
CA VAL A 190 14.62 -11.33 9.35
C VAL A 190 15.19 -12.41 8.44
N ALA A 191 15.96 -13.37 8.96
CA ALA A 191 16.51 -14.45 8.14
C ALA A 191 15.42 -15.35 7.52
N THR A 192 14.36 -15.62 8.28
CA THR A 192 13.19 -16.39 7.81
C THR A 192 12.44 -15.61 6.73
N LEU A 193 12.24 -14.30 6.94
CA LEU A 193 11.61 -13.42 5.96
C LEU A 193 12.45 -13.27 4.69
N ALA A 194 13.78 -13.18 4.81
CA ALA A 194 14.68 -13.18 3.67
C ALA A 194 14.51 -14.45 2.81
N GLY A 195 14.46 -15.63 3.46
CA GLY A 195 14.19 -16.89 2.74
C GLY A 195 12.80 -16.92 2.08
N LEU A 196 11.78 -16.35 2.74
CA LEU A 196 10.44 -16.24 2.19
C LEU A 196 10.41 -15.33 0.96
N PHE A 197 10.96 -14.11 1.07
CA PHE A 197 11.05 -13.15 -0.02
C PHE A 197 11.88 -13.67 -1.20
N GLN A 198 12.97 -14.39 -0.94
CA GLN A 198 13.76 -15.00 -2.01
C GLN A 198 12.92 -15.96 -2.87
N GLY A 199 12.01 -16.71 -2.23
CA GLY A 199 11.09 -17.61 -2.93
C GLY A 199 10.02 -16.85 -3.70
N THR A 200 9.36 -15.87 -3.07
CA THR A 200 8.23 -15.14 -3.66
C THR A 200 8.64 -14.12 -4.73
N LEU A 201 9.82 -13.49 -4.63
CA LEU A 201 10.39 -12.65 -5.70
C LEU A 201 10.67 -13.44 -6.98
N GLN A 202 10.90 -14.75 -6.85
CA GLN A 202 11.18 -15.67 -7.97
C GLN A 202 10.00 -16.60 -8.26
N ASP A 203 8.79 -16.20 -7.86
CA ASP A 203 7.58 -16.99 -8.05
C ASP A 203 7.35 -17.31 -9.53
N GLN A 204 7.28 -18.59 -9.85
CA GLN A 204 7.16 -19.09 -11.22
C GLN A 204 5.71 -19.05 -11.73
N GLN A 205 4.73 -18.96 -10.84
CA GLN A 205 3.31 -19.10 -11.19
C GLN A 205 2.63 -17.75 -11.38
N SER A 206 3.03 -16.72 -10.64
CA SER A 206 2.33 -15.43 -10.64
C SER A 206 3.28 -14.25 -10.54
N LYS A 207 3.13 -13.31 -11.48
CA LYS A 207 3.82 -12.02 -11.45
C LYS A 207 3.33 -11.13 -10.31
N GLU A 208 2.05 -11.25 -9.94
CA GLU A 208 1.45 -10.51 -8.84
C GLU A 208 2.11 -10.87 -7.50
N VAL A 209 2.48 -12.14 -7.31
CA VAL A 209 3.28 -12.56 -6.15
C VAL A 209 4.66 -11.91 -6.16
N ARG A 210 5.34 -11.87 -7.33
CA ARG A 210 6.67 -11.25 -7.47
C ARG A 210 6.64 -9.75 -7.16
N LEU A 211 5.66 -9.04 -7.68
CA LEU A 211 5.46 -7.60 -7.44
C LEU A 211 5.14 -7.34 -5.96
N ALA A 212 4.17 -8.04 -5.39
CA ALA A 212 3.85 -7.89 -3.97
C ALA A 212 5.04 -8.22 -3.06
N ALA A 213 5.84 -9.23 -3.42
CA ALA A 213 7.07 -9.58 -2.71
C ALA A 213 8.14 -8.50 -2.79
N LEU A 214 8.27 -7.81 -3.93
CA LEU A 214 9.16 -6.67 -4.08
C LEU A 214 8.74 -5.54 -3.14
N THR A 215 7.47 -5.15 -3.15
CA THR A 215 6.95 -4.11 -2.25
C THR A 215 7.15 -4.48 -0.77
N ALA A 216 6.88 -5.74 -0.40
CA ALA A 216 7.08 -6.22 0.96
C ALA A 216 8.55 -6.26 1.40
N ALA A 217 9.45 -6.71 0.52
CA ALA A 217 10.88 -6.71 0.77
C ALA A 217 11.41 -5.28 0.89
N SER A 218 11.03 -4.38 -0.02
CA SER A 218 11.35 -2.96 0.02
C SER A 218 10.90 -2.31 1.33
N SER A 219 9.66 -2.59 1.77
CA SER A 219 9.14 -2.09 3.05
C SER A 219 9.98 -2.55 4.25
N LEU A 220 10.44 -3.80 4.25
CA LEU A 220 11.31 -4.32 5.32
C LEU A 220 12.71 -3.70 5.29
N ILE A 221 13.28 -3.52 4.09
CA ILE A 221 14.59 -2.89 3.94
C ILE A 221 14.54 -1.44 4.46
N GLN A 222 13.49 -0.69 4.09
CA GLN A 222 13.28 0.68 4.56
C GLN A 222 13.05 0.73 6.08
N ALA A 223 12.21 -0.14 6.64
CA ALA A 223 11.94 -0.18 8.07
C ALA A 223 13.18 -0.55 8.91
N LEU A 224 14.20 -1.18 8.30
CA LEU A 224 15.46 -1.56 8.92
C LEU A 224 16.65 -0.70 8.44
N SER A 225 16.40 0.46 7.80
CA SER A 225 17.43 1.33 7.20
C SER A 225 18.59 1.66 8.15
N ASN A 226 18.28 1.83 9.43
CA ASN A 226 19.24 2.16 10.48
C ASN A 226 20.00 0.95 11.07
N LEU A 227 19.71 -0.28 10.63
CA LEU A 227 20.29 -1.52 11.17
C LEU A 227 21.17 -2.22 10.12
N GLU A 228 22.35 -1.64 9.85
CA GLU A 228 23.26 -2.08 8.78
C GLU A 228 23.60 -3.58 8.83
N ASP A 229 23.81 -4.17 10.01
CA ASP A 229 24.11 -5.61 10.15
C ASP A 229 22.96 -6.50 9.69
N GLN A 230 21.71 -6.07 9.90
CA GLN A 230 20.52 -6.83 9.52
C GLN A 230 20.25 -6.72 8.01
N LEU A 231 20.48 -5.53 7.44
CA LEU A 231 20.38 -5.31 6.01
C LEU A 231 21.34 -6.19 5.19
N GLN A 232 22.50 -6.55 5.75
CA GLN A 232 23.42 -7.48 5.08
C GLN A 232 22.79 -8.84 4.79
N HIS A 233 21.86 -9.32 5.64
CA HIS A 233 21.14 -10.57 5.41
C HIS A 233 20.13 -10.46 4.26
N LEU A 234 19.63 -9.25 3.99
CA LEU A 234 18.65 -8.99 2.93
C LEU A 234 19.31 -8.69 1.57
N GLN A 235 20.62 -8.42 1.51
CA GLN A 235 21.31 -8.14 0.23
C GLN A 235 21.25 -9.31 -0.76
N VAL A 236 21.02 -10.54 -0.28
CA VAL A 236 20.81 -11.72 -1.14
C VAL A 236 19.58 -11.56 -2.06
N LEU A 237 18.62 -10.71 -1.68
CA LEU A 237 17.39 -10.47 -2.43
C LEU A 237 17.61 -9.61 -3.68
N ILE A 238 18.67 -8.79 -3.72
CA ILE A 238 18.87 -7.77 -4.78
C ILE A 238 18.77 -8.35 -6.20
N PRO A 239 19.44 -9.48 -6.55
CA PRO A 239 19.32 -10.04 -7.89
C PRO A 239 17.88 -10.44 -8.24
N ALA A 240 17.12 -10.96 -7.28
CA ALA A 240 15.73 -11.32 -7.49
C ALA A 240 14.84 -10.08 -7.64
N MET A 241 15.10 -9.02 -6.88
CA MET A 241 14.41 -7.72 -7.02
C MET A 241 14.62 -7.12 -8.41
N PHE A 242 15.87 -7.12 -8.92
CA PHE A 242 16.15 -6.69 -10.30
C PHE A 242 15.50 -7.61 -11.34
N GLY A 243 15.42 -8.91 -11.04
CA GLY A 243 14.70 -9.88 -11.86
C GLY A 243 13.21 -9.57 -12.00
N VAL A 244 12.56 -8.96 -11.01
CA VAL A 244 11.16 -8.51 -11.11
C VAL A 244 11.02 -7.40 -12.15
N VAL A 245 11.87 -6.38 -12.10
CA VAL A 245 11.89 -5.27 -13.08
C VAL A 245 12.16 -5.82 -14.48
N GLY A 246 13.22 -6.61 -14.65
CA GLY A 246 13.58 -7.19 -15.94
C GLY A 246 12.50 -8.14 -16.48
N GLY A 247 11.85 -8.92 -15.61
CA GLY A 247 10.73 -9.78 -15.97
C GLY A 247 9.54 -8.99 -16.53
N ALA A 248 9.13 -7.93 -15.83
CA ALA A 248 8.03 -7.06 -16.27
C ALA A 248 8.31 -6.40 -17.62
N LEU A 249 9.53 -5.86 -17.80
CA LEU A 249 9.96 -5.27 -19.07
C LEU A 249 9.96 -6.27 -20.23
N ASN A 250 10.44 -7.50 -19.99
CA ASN A 250 10.45 -8.56 -21.00
C ASN A 250 9.03 -9.03 -21.37
N GLU A 251 8.11 -8.98 -20.43
CA GLU A 251 6.68 -9.27 -20.63
C GLU A 251 5.92 -8.10 -21.28
N GLN A 252 6.59 -6.98 -21.58
CA GLN A 252 5.98 -5.72 -22.08
C GLN A 252 4.93 -5.13 -21.13
N ASP A 253 5.06 -5.44 -19.83
CA ASP A 253 4.20 -4.92 -18.77
C ASP A 253 4.90 -3.71 -18.10
N GLU A 254 4.86 -2.58 -18.80
CA GLU A 254 5.54 -1.36 -18.35
C GLU A 254 4.92 -0.78 -17.07
N GLU A 255 3.61 -0.93 -16.85
CA GLU A 255 2.95 -0.53 -15.59
C GLU A 255 3.56 -1.26 -14.39
N SER A 256 3.72 -2.58 -14.49
CA SER A 256 4.37 -3.37 -13.44
C SER A 256 5.86 -3.03 -13.29
N ALA A 257 6.56 -2.75 -14.39
CA ALA A 257 7.96 -2.34 -14.36
C ALA A 257 8.13 -0.99 -13.66
N ARG A 258 7.24 -0.02 -13.90
CA ARG A 258 7.22 1.28 -13.23
C ARG A 258 6.99 1.13 -11.73
N SER A 259 5.96 0.38 -11.33
CA SER A 259 5.71 0.10 -9.91
C SER A 259 6.91 -0.57 -9.23
N ALA A 260 7.59 -1.50 -9.93
CA ALA A 260 8.79 -2.14 -9.40
C ALA A 260 10.00 -1.17 -9.30
N LEU A 261 10.15 -0.23 -10.24
CA LEU A 261 11.18 0.81 -10.18
C LEU A 261 10.91 1.79 -9.03
N GLU A 262 9.67 2.20 -8.81
CA GLU A 262 9.25 3.04 -7.67
C GLU A 262 9.58 2.38 -6.31
N ASP A 263 9.34 1.06 -6.20
CA ASP A 263 9.72 0.28 -5.02
C ASP A 263 11.25 0.24 -4.81
N LEU A 264 12.06 0.30 -5.87
CA LEU A 264 13.52 0.39 -5.76
C LEU A 264 13.99 1.80 -5.42
N ILE A 265 13.36 2.82 -5.99
CA ILE A 265 13.63 4.24 -5.73
C ILE A 265 13.38 4.55 -4.25
N SER A 266 12.23 4.14 -3.70
CA SER A 266 11.94 4.32 -2.27
C SER A 266 12.96 3.63 -1.34
N VAL A 267 13.54 2.50 -1.77
CA VAL A 267 14.67 1.87 -1.05
C VAL A 267 15.96 2.70 -1.19
N ALA A 268 16.21 3.31 -2.34
CA ALA A 268 17.37 4.19 -2.53
C ALA A 268 17.25 5.50 -1.73
N GLU A 269 16.03 6.00 -1.55
CA GLU A 269 15.74 7.17 -0.70
C GLU A 269 16.11 6.91 0.76
N GLU A 270 15.62 5.80 1.32
CA GLU A 270 15.70 5.54 2.75
C GLU A 270 16.94 4.71 3.14
N ALA A 271 17.40 3.79 2.28
CA ALA A 271 18.47 2.83 2.58
C ALA A 271 19.46 2.65 1.40
N PRO A 272 20.07 3.72 0.85
CA PRO A 272 20.90 3.64 -0.36
C PRO A 272 22.13 2.72 -0.23
N LYS A 273 22.65 2.55 1.00
CA LYS A 273 23.76 1.64 1.28
C LYS A 273 23.40 0.17 1.06
N PHE A 274 22.11 -0.17 1.04
CA PHE A 274 21.64 -1.51 0.73
C PHE A 274 22.20 -2.00 -0.62
N PHE A 275 22.23 -1.12 -1.62
CA PHE A 275 22.73 -1.41 -2.97
C PHE A 275 24.27 -1.43 -3.08
N ARG A 276 25.02 -1.23 -2.00
CA ARG A 276 26.48 -1.00 -2.08
C ARG A 276 27.27 -2.07 -2.84
N ARG A 277 26.89 -3.35 -2.71
CA ARG A 277 27.57 -4.47 -3.40
C ARG A 277 27.08 -4.69 -4.83
N SER A 278 25.94 -4.10 -5.18
CA SER A 278 25.27 -4.25 -6.47
C SER A 278 25.06 -2.91 -7.16
N MET A 279 25.88 -1.91 -6.82
CA MET A 279 25.73 -0.55 -7.37
C MET A 279 26.02 -0.53 -8.86
N ASP A 280 27.08 -1.21 -9.29
CA ASP A 280 27.48 -1.31 -10.70
C ASP A 280 26.37 -1.93 -11.58
N PRO A 281 25.82 -3.14 -11.26
CA PRO A 281 24.73 -3.70 -12.05
C PRO A 281 23.45 -2.87 -11.99
N LEU A 282 23.17 -2.18 -10.87
CA LEU A 282 22.03 -1.28 -10.76
C LEU A 282 22.16 -0.08 -11.72
N VAL A 283 23.32 0.58 -11.71
CA VAL A 283 23.61 1.69 -12.63
C VAL A 283 23.49 1.24 -14.08
N HIS A 284 24.04 0.07 -14.42
CA HIS A 284 23.94 -0.49 -15.77
C HIS A 284 22.49 -0.79 -16.18
N MET A 285 21.68 -1.34 -15.27
CA MET A 285 20.26 -1.58 -15.50
C MET A 285 19.52 -0.27 -15.77
N CYS A 286 19.73 0.75 -14.96
CA CYS A 286 19.09 2.06 -15.14
C CYS A 286 19.44 2.71 -16.49
N PHE A 287 20.71 2.72 -16.90
CA PHE A 287 21.08 3.23 -18.23
C PHE A 287 20.45 2.41 -19.36
N THR A 288 20.42 1.08 -19.22
CA THR A 288 19.80 0.22 -20.23
C THR A 288 18.31 0.56 -20.42
N ILE A 289 17.60 0.83 -19.33
CA ILE A 289 16.18 1.22 -19.38
C ILE A 289 16.04 2.65 -19.94
N ALA A 290 16.84 3.61 -19.46
CA ALA A 290 16.75 5.01 -19.89
C ALA A 290 17.05 5.20 -21.41
N ASP A 291 17.97 4.40 -21.97
CA ASP A 291 18.34 4.43 -23.39
C ASP A 291 17.40 3.61 -24.30
N ALA A 292 16.51 2.80 -23.72
CA ALA A 292 15.59 1.95 -24.47
C ALA A 292 14.43 2.76 -25.06
N LYS A 293 14.66 3.36 -26.24
CA LYS A 293 13.70 4.21 -26.98
C LYS A 293 12.38 3.54 -27.35
N GLN A 294 12.30 2.22 -27.23
CA GLN A 294 11.08 1.44 -27.45
C GLN A 294 10.15 1.41 -26.23
N LEU A 295 10.62 1.82 -25.05
CA LEU A 295 9.83 1.92 -23.83
C LEU A 295 9.14 3.29 -23.73
N GLU A 296 8.06 3.34 -22.96
CA GLU A 296 7.37 4.58 -22.60
C GLU A 296 8.29 5.53 -21.83
N ASN A 297 8.05 6.83 -22.00
CA ASN A 297 8.90 7.87 -21.40
C ASN A 297 8.89 7.78 -19.88
N GLU A 298 7.73 7.55 -19.28
CA GLU A 298 7.51 7.39 -17.84
C GLU A 298 8.39 6.28 -17.26
N THR A 299 8.49 5.15 -17.97
CA THR A 299 9.36 4.02 -17.59
C THR A 299 10.83 4.40 -17.65
N ARG A 300 11.23 5.09 -18.73
CA ARG A 300 12.61 5.58 -18.92
C ARG A 300 12.97 6.63 -17.87
N PHE A 301 12.04 7.51 -17.52
CA PHE A 301 12.23 8.59 -16.55
C PHE A 301 12.42 8.05 -15.13
N LEU A 302 11.69 7.01 -14.71
CA LEU A 302 11.94 6.35 -13.42
C LEU A 302 13.35 5.74 -13.33
N ALA A 303 13.90 5.23 -14.43
CA ALA A 303 15.28 4.77 -14.43
C ALA A 303 16.30 5.91 -14.27
N VAL A 304 16.02 7.09 -14.81
CA VAL A 304 16.80 8.31 -14.58
C VAL A 304 16.64 8.78 -13.13
N GLU A 305 15.41 8.80 -12.61
CA GLU A 305 15.12 9.18 -11.21
C GLU A 305 15.92 8.32 -10.25
N MET A 306 15.95 6.99 -10.43
CA MET A 306 16.77 6.10 -9.60
C MET A 306 18.25 6.51 -9.56
N LEU A 307 18.84 6.94 -10.68
CA LEU A 307 20.23 7.40 -10.74
C LEU A 307 20.41 8.74 -10.00
N LEU A 308 19.44 9.64 -10.08
CA LEU A 308 19.44 10.92 -9.38
C LEU A 308 19.27 10.74 -7.87
N THR A 309 18.29 9.94 -7.45
CA THR A 309 18.07 9.58 -6.04
C THR A 309 19.35 9.00 -5.42
N LEU A 310 20.01 8.05 -6.09
CA LEU A 310 21.28 7.49 -5.58
C LEU A 310 22.40 8.53 -5.50
N SER A 311 22.41 9.50 -6.40
CA SER A 311 23.39 10.60 -6.40
C SER A 311 23.20 11.52 -5.20
N GLU A 312 21.95 11.78 -4.82
CA GLU A 312 21.58 12.60 -3.67
C GLU A 312 21.83 11.87 -2.34
N GLN A 313 21.42 10.61 -2.26
CA GLN A 313 21.41 9.85 -1.00
C GLN A 313 22.72 9.12 -0.72
N ALA A 314 23.48 8.77 -1.77
CA ALA A 314 24.79 8.13 -1.64
C ALA A 314 25.85 8.69 -2.60
N PRO A 315 26.12 10.02 -2.57
CA PRO A 315 27.05 10.67 -3.49
C PRO A 315 28.46 10.07 -3.46
N ALA A 316 28.93 9.64 -2.29
CA ALA A 316 30.24 9.01 -2.16
C ALA A 316 30.34 7.63 -2.84
N MET A 317 29.21 6.92 -2.99
CA MET A 317 29.15 5.65 -3.71
C MET A 317 29.03 5.89 -5.21
N MET A 318 28.21 6.88 -5.61
CA MET A 318 28.03 7.26 -7.03
C MET A 318 29.29 7.88 -7.65
N ARG A 319 30.07 8.67 -6.90
CA ARG A 319 31.40 9.17 -7.35
C ARG A 319 32.41 8.07 -7.69
N LYS A 320 32.17 6.83 -7.27
CA LYS A 320 33.03 5.67 -7.60
C LYS A 320 32.55 4.92 -8.84
N GLN A 321 31.37 5.26 -9.35
CA GLN A 321 30.77 4.61 -10.51
C GLN A 321 31.20 5.36 -11.78
N THR A 322 32.28 4.90 -12.41
CA THR A 322 32.81 5.51 -13.63
C THR A 322 31.79 5.48 -14.78
N THR A 323 31.05 4.38 -14.93
CA THR A 323 29.95 4.28 -15.90
C THR A 323 28.93 5.39 -15.70
N PHE A 324 28.54 5.66 -14.45
CA PHE A 324 27.59 6.74 -14.15
C PHE A 324 28.15 8.12 -14.49
N LEU A 325 29.36 8.45 -13.99
CA LEU A 325 29.95 9.77 -14.21
C LEU A 325 30.18 10.10 -15.69
N ASN A 326 30.46 9.09 -16.51
CA ASN A 326 30.71 9.28 -17.94
C ASN A 326 29.42 9.42 -18.76
N ASN A 327 28.30 8.87 -18.32
CA ASN A 327 27.10 8.74 -19.14
C ASN A 327 25.92 9.61 -18.67
N ILE A 328 25.88 10.02 -17.39
CA ILE A 328 24.71 10.76 -16.88
C ILE A 328 24.54 12.14 -17.52
N VAL A 329 25.64 12.89 -17.72
CA VAL A 329 25.58 14.21 -18.37
C VAL A 329 25.21 14.08 -19.85
N PRO A 330 25.83 13.19 -20.65
CA PRO A 330 25.38 12.92 -22.01
C PRO A 330 23.90 12.51 -22.09
N LEU A 331 23.43 11.65 -21.17
CA LEU A 331 22.03 11.23 -21.12
C LEU A 331 21.10 12.43 -20.89
N ALA A 332 21.41 13.29 -19.91
CA ALA A 332 20.65 14.50 -19.62
C ALA A 332 20.57 15.43 -20.84
N LEU A 333 21.70 15.67 -21.51
CA LEU A 333 21.75 16.48 -22.73
C LEU A 333 20.97 15.85 -23.88
N GLN A 334 21.00 14.52 -24.03
CA GLN A 334 20.20 13.84 -25.04
C GLN A 334 18.71 14.00 -24.79
N LEU A 335 18.27 13.89 -23.54
CA LEU A 335 16.87 14.11 -23.15
C LEU A 335 16.42 15.55 -23.44
N MET A 336 17.28 16.55 -23.19
CA MET A 336 17.01 17.95 -23.54
C MET A 336 16.91 18.22 -25.05
N LEU A 337 17.42 17.33 -25.90
CA LEU A 337 17.32 17.43 -27.35
C LEU A 337 16.08 16.73 -27.92
N VAL A 338 15.33 16.00 -27.08
CA VAL A 338 14.03 15.43 -27.46
C VAL A 338 12.98 16.54 -27.30
N VAL A 339 12.80 17.31 -28.38
CA VAL A 339 11.79 18.37 -28.47
C VAL A 339 10.85 17.99 -29.61
N ASP A 340 9.55 18.07 -29.38
CA ASP A 340 8.57 17.83 -30.42
C ASP A 340 8.75 18.86 -31.55
N GLU A 341 8.56 18.43 -32.79
CA GLU A 341 8.55 19.34 -33.93
C GLU A 341 7.30 20.23 -33.86
N VAL A 342 7.43 21.38 -33.22
CA VAL A 342 6.35 22.38 -33.17
C VAL A 342 6.47 23.33 -34.36
N ASP A 343 5.35 23.56 -35.06
CA ASP A 343 5.26 24.63 -36.06
C ASP A 343 5.58 25.98 -35.41
N PRO A 344 6.59 26.73 -35.87
CA PRO A 344 6.92 28.04 -35.32
C PRO A 344 5.74 29.01 -35.29
N ALA A 345 4.77 28.90 -36.21
CA ALA A 345 3.57 29.73 -36.17
C ALA A 345 2.65 29.34 -35.00
N ALA A 346 2.51 28.05 -34.71
CA ALA A 346 1.75 27.53 -33.58
C ALA A 346 2.44 27.88 -32.24
N TRP A 347 3.77 27.72 -32.16
CA TRP A 347 4.58 28.11 -31.00
C TRP A 347 4.51 29.61 -30.70
N ASN A 348 4.54 30.46 -31.74
CA ASN A 348 4.42 31.91 -31.55
C ASN A 348 2.98 32.36 -31.22
N SER A 349 2.00 31.47 -31.34
CA SER A 349 0.58 31.75 -31.05
C SER A 349 0.09 31.17 -29.73
N THR A 350 0.87 30.25 -29.14
CA THR A 350 0.65 29.70 -27.80
C THR A 350 1.12 30.73 -26.77
N THR A 351 0.35 30.89 -25.70
CA THR A 351 0.70 31.70 -24.54
C THR A 351 1.32 30.80 -23.49
N ASP A 352 2.27 31.30 -22.69
CA ASP A 352 2.96 30.54 -21.61
C ASP A 352 2.01 29.84 -20.60
N ASP A 353 0.69 30.07 -20.68
CA ASP A 353 -0.36 29.50 -19.81
C ASP A 353 -0.97 28.18 -20.33
N ASP A 354 -0.54 27.65 -21.48
CA ASP A 354 -0.90 26.29 -21.91
C ASP A 354 0.01 25.28 -21.18
N ASP A 355 -0.19 25.18 -19.86
CA ASP A 355 0.48 24.20 -18.98
C ASP A 355 0.05 22.78 -19.38
N ASP A 356 0.79 22.15 -20.31
CA ASP A 356 0.79 20.69 -20.39
C ASP A 356 1.49 20.18 -19.11
N ASP A 357 0.71 19.65 -18.17
CA ASP A 357 1.17 19.11 -16.89
C ASP A 357 2.06 17.84 -17.03
N ASP A 358 2.19 17.31 -18.25
CA ASP A 358 2.93 16.08 -18.52
C ASP A 358 4.45 16.34 -18.54
N MET A 359 5.17 15.61 -17.68
CA MET A 359 6.63 15.71 -17.58
C MET A 359 7.29 15.32 -18.90
N THR A 360 8.00 16.26 -19.55
CA THR A 360 8.64 16.00 -20.84
C THR A 360 10.08 15.49 -20.69
N SER A 361 10.65 14.95 -21.77
CA SER A 361 12.09 14.60 -21.79
C SER A 361 12.97 15.85 -21.56
N LEU A 362 12.54 17.02 -22.03
CA LEU A 362 13.25 18.28 -21.78
C LEU A 362 13.29 18.60 -20.29
N ASP A 363 12.17 18.43 -19.58
CA ASP A 363 12.08 18.73 -18.15
C ASP A 363 12.94 17.78 -17.32
N VAL A 364 12.91 16.48 -17.62
CA VAL A 364 13.77 15.48 -16.96
C VAL A 364 15.24 15.75 -17.23
N GLY A 365 15.60 16.12 -18.47
CA GLY A 365 16.97 16.47 -18.82
C GLY A 365 17.48 17.70 -18.07
N LYS A 366 16.65 18.75 -17.92
CA LYS A 366 16.95 19.93 -17.11
C LYS A 366 17.09 19.57 -15.63
N ASP A 367 16.12 18.86 -15.06
CA ASP A 367 16.11 18.44 -13.65
C ASP A 367 17.36 17.62 -13.31
N CYS A 368 17.78 16.74 -14.22
CA CYS A 368 19.02 15.98 -14.08
C CYS A 368 20.25 16.90 -13.94
N LEU A 369 20.41 17.89 -14.83
CA LEU A 369 21.53 18.83 -14.77
C LEU A 369 21.48 19.76 -13.56
N ASP A 370 20.29 20.05 -13.03
CA ASP A 370 20.12 20.89 -11.85
C ASP A 370 20.43 20.13 -10.55
N ARG A 371 20.04 18.85 -10.46
CA ARG A 371 20.21 18.00 -9.25
C ARG A 371 21.61 17.39 -9.12
N LEU A 372 22.33 17.17 -10.21
CA LEU A 372 23.66 16.53 -10.17
C LEU A 372 24.75 17.38 -9.48
N PRO A 373 24.96 18.67 -9.81
CA PRO A 373 25.98 19.49 -9.19
C PRO A 373 25.88 19.63 -7.65
N PRO A 374 24.71 19.91 -7.04
CA PRO A 374 24.60 20.01 -5.58
C PRO A 374 24.83 18.65 -4.90
N SER A 375 24.49 17.55 -5.56
CA SER A 375 24.63 16.20 -5.02
C SER A 375 26.07 15.70 -5.01
N LEU A 376 26.78 15.85 -6.14
CA LEU A 376 28.07 15.19 -6.34
C LEU A 376 29.27 16.14 -6.24
N GLY A 377 29.03 17.44 -6.36
CA GLY A 377 30.03 18.51 -6.48
C GLY A 377 30.52 18.68 -7.93
N GLY A 378 30.66 19.93 -8.39
CA GLY A 378 30.93 20.21 -9.81
C GLY A 378 32.40 20.16 -10.25
N GLN A 379 33.37 20.45 -9.38
CA GLN A 379 34.77 20.56 -9.79
C GLN A 379 35.47 19.20 -9.84
N GLY A 380 35.79 18.73 -11.05
CA GLY A 380 36.58 17.51 -11.30
C GLY A 380 35.82 16.19 -11.13
N THR A 381 34.51 16.24 -10.87
CA THR A 381 33.66 15.05 -10.71
C THR A 381 33.18 14.49 -12.04
N PHE A 382 32.84 15.35 -12.99
CA PHE A 382 32.40 14.96 -14.32
C PHE A 382 33.54 15.12 -15.32
N PRO A 383 33.65 14.23 -16.33
CA PRO A 383 34.57 14.41 -17.45
C PRO A 383 34.32 15.75 -18.16
N PRO A 384 35.37 16.38 -18.72
CA PRO A 384 35.25 17.63 -19.47
C PRO A 384 34.45 17.50 -20.77
#